data_AF-A0A8X8BUP6-F1
#
_entry.id   AF-A0A8X8BUP6-F1
#
_cell.length_a   1.000
_cell.length_b   1.000
_cell.length_c   1.000
_cell.angle_alpha   90.00
_cell.angle_beta   90.00
_cell.angle_gamma   90.00
#
_symmetry.space_group_name_H-M   'P 1'
#
loop_
_entity.id
_entity.type
_entity.pdbx_description
1 polymer ?
#
loop_
_entity_poly.entity_id
_entity_poly.type
_entity_poly.pdbx_seq_one_letter_code
_entity_poly.pdbx_strand_id
1 'polypeptide(L)'
;MGGFQRSCLTCDLIANCSFFTAKFSPNKSYFMLRCEGPGVPKATAHQTDDPSSFIFLEDNQILKEALEVKRLPLTKFQTIPGEGYVFPVDFVAAAQRTEPSTAFYLSEVQLKLALPTGYQDAVFPLLFLV
;
A
#
# COMPACT_ATOMS: atom_id res chain seq x y z
N MET A 1 -7.50 29.98 21.93
CA MET A 1 -6.93 29.53 20.64
C MET A 1 -7.72 28.32 20.19
N GLY A 2 -8.62 28.49 19.22
CA GLY A 2 -9.59 27.45 18.81
C GLY A 2 -8.91 26.25 18.17
N GLY A 3 -9.20 25.04 18.67
CA GLY A 3 -8.69 23.80 18.11
C GLY A 3 -9.44 23.45 16.82
N PHE A 4 -8.71 23.27 15.73
CA PHE A 4 -9.26 22.64 14.53
C PHE A 4 -9.56 21.17 14.83
N GLN A 5 -10.85 20.82 14.91
CA GLN A 5 -11.25 19.42 15.03
C GLN A 5 -10.97 18.73 13.68
N ARG A 6 -9.90 17.94 13.65
CA ARG A 6 -9.53 17.14 12.48
C ARG A 6 -10.32 15.84 12.52
N SER A 7 -10.94 15.50 11.39
CA SER A 7 -11.62 14.22 11.19
C SER A 7 -11.02 13.51 9.98
N CYS A 8 -10.82 12.19 10.09
CA CYS A 8 -10.38 11.37 8.98
C CYS A 8 -11.61 10.87 8.22
N LEU A 9 -11.74 11.25 6.95
CA LEU A 9 -12.89 10.82 6.13
C LEU A 9 -12.73 9.40 5.56
N THR A 10 -11.49 8.93 5.38
CA THR A 10 -11.18 7.71 4.62
C THR A 10 -10.76 6.53 5.48
N CYS A 11 -10.48 6.73 6.77
CA CYS A 11 -9.82 5.73 7.63
C CYS A 11 -10.54 4.38 7.66
N ASP A 12 -11.88 4.38 7.66
CA ASP A 12 -12.71 3.17 7.73
C ASP A 12 -13.78 3.11 6.63
N LEU A 13 -13.58 3.86 5.53
CA LEU A 13 -14.62 4.04 4.51
C LEU A 13 -14.64 2.92 3.46
N ILE A 14 -13.45 2.51 2.99
CA ILE A 14 -13.30 1.48 1.96
C ILE A 14 -12.36 0.39 2.47
N ALA A 15 -12.87 -0.83 2.58
CA ALA A 15 -12.09 -1.98 3.03
C ALA A 15 -10.90 -2.27 2.11
N ASN A 16 -9.77 -2.68 2.72
CA ASN A 16 -8.50 -2.99 2.04
C ASN A 16 -7.92 -1.81 1.23
N CYS A 17 -8.17 -0.58 1.68
CA CYS A 17 -7.60 0.61 1.09
C CYS A 17 -7.04 1.55 2.16
N SER A 18 -5.78 1.96 1.98
CA SER A 18 -5.09 2.91 2.86
C SER A 18 -4.40 4.04 2.10
N PHE A 19 -4.27 3.92 0.78
CA PHE A 19 -3.68 4.94 -0.09
C PHE A 19 -4.78 5.55 -0.96
N PHE A 20 -4.98 6.87 -0.80
CA PHE A 20 -6.07 7.58 -1.43
C PHE A 20 -5.62 8.86 -2.13
N THR A 21 -6.22 9.11 -3.29
CA THR A 21 -6.22 10.42 -3.94
C THR A 21 -7.66 10.94 -3.98
N ALA A 22 -7.86 12.21 -3.65
CA ALA A 22 -9.19 12.84 -3.65
C ALA A 22 -9.25 14.04 -4.60
N LYS A 23 -10.41 14.23 -5.24
CA LYS A 23 -10.73 15.43 -6.01
C LYS A 23 -12.11 15.96 -5.64
N PHE A 24 -12.17 17.19 -5.18
CA PHE A 24 -13.43 17.85 -4.85
C PHE A 24 -14.05 18.47 -6.11
N SER A 25 -15.38 18.44 -6.15
CA SER A 25 -16.17 19.28 -7.04
C SER A 25 -15.88 20.78 -6.80
N PRO A 26 -16.10 21.67 -7.79
CA PRO A 26 -15.80 23.10 -7.65
C PRO A 26 -16.46 23.77 -6.44
N ASN A 27 -17.68 23.35 -6.09
CA ASN A 27 -18.43 23.85 -4.93
C ASN A 27 -18.19 23.04 -3.65
N LYS A 28 -17.35 21.99 -3.70
CA LYS A 28 -17.02 21.10 -2.58
C LYS A 28 -18.24 20.37 -1.97
N SER A 29 -19.35 20.22 -2.70
CA SER A 29 -20.48 19.44 -2.20
C SER A 29 -20.26 17.94 -2.38
N TYR A 30 -19.47 17.57 -3.39
CA TYR A 30 -19.05 16.19 -3.66
C TYR A 30 -17.54 16.06 -3.76
N PHE A 31 -17.03 14.85 -3.53
CA PHE A 31 -15.66 14.49 -3.85
C PHE A 31 -15.57 13.10 -4.48
N MET A 32 -14.66 12.97 -5.43
CA MET A 32 -14.22 11.69 -5.95
C MET A 32 -13.06 11.18 -5.10
N LEU A 33 -13.15 9.94 -4.66
CA LEU A 33 -12.10 9.24 -3.93
C LEU A 33 -11.56 8.12 -4.83
N ARG A 34 -10.24 8.07 -5.00
CA ARG A 34 -9.54 6.99 -5.69
C ARG A 34 -8.72 6.23 -4.68
N CYS A 35 -9.06 4.96 -4.51
CA CYS A 35 -8.25 3.99 -3.79
C CYS A 35 -7.12 3.51 -4.69
N GLU A 36 -5.88 3.68 -4.27
CA GLU A 36 -4.67 3.28 -5.01
C GLU A 36 -4.00 2.02 -4.42
N GLY A 37 -4.42 1.57 -3.24
CA GLY A 37 -3.94 0.33 -2.63
C GLY A 37 -4.21 0.26 -1.13
N PRO A 38 -3.87 -0.88 -0.48
CA PRO A 38 -3.12 -2.02 -1.02
C PRO A 38 -3.96 -3.01 -1.87
N GLY A 39 -5.28 -2.95 -1.78
CA GLY A 39 -6.17 -3.79 -2.60
C GLY A 39 -6.25 -3.37 -4.06
N VAL A 40 -7.12 -4.03 -4.83
CA VAL A 40 -7.43 -3.63 -6.21
C VAL A 40 -7.95 -2.19 -6.23
N PRO A 41 -7.40 -1.30 -7.07
CA PRO A 41 -7.82 0.11 -7.14
C PRO A 41 -9.32 0.26 -7.40
N LYS A 42 -9.92 1.29 -6.82
CA LYS A 42 -11.35 1.61 -6.98
C LYS A 42 -11.53 3.13 -7.04
N ALA A 43 -12.57 3.58 -7.72
CA ALA A 43 -12.98 4.97 -7.71
C ALA A 43 -14.44 5.10 -7.27
N THR A 44 -14.69 6.02 -6.35
CA THR A 44 -16.01 6.26 -5.75
C THR A 44 -16.32 7.77 -5.73
N ALA A 45 -17.60 8.12 -5.78
CA ALA A 45 -18.07 9.49 -5.59
C ALA A 45 -18.92 9.59 -4.33
N HIS A 46 -18.62 10.59 -3.51
CA HIS A 46 -19.16 10.79 -2.18
C HIS A 46 -19.79 12.18 -2.04
N GLN A 47 -20.80 12.29 -1.19
CA GLN A 47 -21.25 13.59 -0.68
C GLN A 47 -20.33 14.05 0.45
N THR A 48 -20.10 15.35 0.55
CA THR A 48 -19.22 15.91 1.59
C THR A 48 -19.90 15.91 2.95
N ASP A 49 -21.22 16.11 2.98
CA ASP A 49 -22.02 16.11 4.22
C ASP A 49 -22.28 14.69 4.76
N ASP A 50 -22.32 13.69 3.88
CA ASP A 50 -22.40 12.27 4.21
C ASP A 50 -21.40 11.45 3.37
N PRO A 51 -20.13 11.35 3.81
CA PRO A 51 -19.10 10.58 3.12
C PRO A 51 -19.40 9.08 3.03
N SER A 52 -20.24 8.55 3.93
CA SER A 52 -20.56 7.11 3.99
C SER A 52 -21.51 6.68 2.88
N SER A 53 -22.28 7.63 2.33
CA SER A 53 -23.14 7.45 1.18
C SER A 53 -22.35 7.72 -0.11
N PHE A 54 -22.12 6.67 -0.90
CA PHE A 54 -21.33 6.75 -2.11
C PHE A 54 -21.77 5.80 -3.22
N ILE A 55 -21.30 6.10 -4.43
CA ILE A 55 -21.45 5.24 -5.61
C ILE A 55 -20.08 4.83 -6.14
N PHE A 56 -19.99 3.63 -6.72
CA PHE A 56 -18.83 3.22 -7.49
C PHE A 56 -18.83 3.89 -8.86
N LEU A 57 -17.72 4.53 -9.21
CA LEU A 57 -17.43 4.99 -10.56
C LEU A 57 -16.63 3.93 -11.32
N GLU A 58 -15.78 3.19 -10.62
CA GLU A 58 -14.99 2.07 -11.13
C GLU A 58 -14.68 1.12 -9.96
N ASP A 59 -14.99 -0.16 -10.11
CA ASP A 59 -14.74 -1.19 -9.09
C ASP A 59 -13.71 -2.25 -9.51
N ASN A 60 -13.26 -2.20 -10.78
CA ASN A 60 -12.27 -3.07 -11.37
C ASN A 60 -12.55 -4.57 -11.14
N GLN A 61 -13.82 -4.99 -11.21
CA GLN A 61 -14.22 -6.37 -10.95
C GLN A 61 -13.47 -7.40 -11.82
N ILE A 62 -13.30 -7.12 -13.12
CA ILE A 62 -12.57 -8.01 -14.05
C ILE A 62 -11.12 -8.20 -13.60
N LEU A 63 -10.45 -7.12 -13.16
CA LEU A 63 -9.09 -7.19 -12.65
C LEU A 63 -9.04 -7.99 -11.35
N LYS A 64 -10.00 -7.79 -10.46
CA LYS A 64 -10.10 -8.54 -9.21
C LYS A 64 -10.20 -10.05 -9.47
N GLU A 65 -11.12 -10.47 -10.35
CA GLU A 65 -11.30 -11.88 -10.74
C GLU A 65 -10.04 -12.44 -11.42
N ALA A 66 -9.41 -11.66 -12.30
CA ALA A 66 -8.16 -12.06 -12.95
C ALA A 66 -7.00 -12.25 -11.97
N LEU A 67 -6.97 -11.51 -10.86
CA LEU A 67 -5.96 -11.59 -9.81
C LEU A 67 -6.22 -12.72 -8.82
N GLU A 68 -7.47 -13.11 -8.56
CA GLU A 68 -7.83 -14.17 -7.61
C GLU A 68 -7.21 -15.54 -7.96
N VAL A 69 -7.01 -15.82 -9.26
CA VAL A 69 -6.37 -17.06 -9.73
C VAL A 69 -4.84 -16.96 -9.83
N LYS A 70 -4.24 -15.81 -9.49
CA LYS A 70 -2.80 -15.58 -9.58
C LYS A 70 -2.17 -15.68 -8.20
N ARG A 71 -0.92 -16.17 -8.17
CA ARG A 71 -0.08 -16.13 -6.97
C ARG A 71 0.57 -14.76 -6.87
N LEU A 72 -0.07 -13.85 -6.15
CA LEU A 72 0.46 -12.51 -5.91
C LEU A 72 1.56 -12.52 -4.84
N PRO A 73 2.62 -11.71 -5.00
CA PRO A 73 3.65 -11.61 -3.98
C PRO A 73 3.09 -11.07 -2.65
N LEU A 74 3.64 -11.53 -1.54
CA LEU A 74 3.27 -11.06 -0.22
C LEU A 74 4.20 -9.91 0.18
N THR A 75 3.61 -8.78 0.56
CA THR A 75 4.37 -7.62 1.06
C THR A 75 4.26 -7.55 2.57
N LYS A 76 5.40 -7.52 3.26
CA LYS A 76 5.49 -7.34 4.72
C LYS A 76 6.18 -6.02 5.03
N PHE A 77 5.43 -5.14 5.69
CA PHE A 77 5.94 -3.86 6.19
C PHE A 77 6.71 -4.09 7.48
N GLN A 78 7.94 -3.60 7.54
CA GLN A 78 8.76 -3.60 8.76
C GLN A 78 9.46 -2.25 8.90
N THR A 79 9.95 -1.97 10.10
CA THR A 79 10.75 -0.77 10.38
C THR A 79 12.14 -1.17 10.82
N ILE A 80 13.15 -0.48 10.30
CA ILE A 80 14.55 -0.68 10.67
C ILE A 80 15.01 0.58 11.43
N PRO A 81 15.42 0.46 12.71
CA PRO A 81 15.95 1.60 13.45
C PRO A 81 17.36 1.96 12.96
N GLY A 82 17.64 3.26 12.90
CA GLY A 82 18.97 3.86 12.74
C GLY A 82 19.18 4.97 13.76
N GLU A 83 20.36 5.59 13.81
CA GLU A 83 20.70 6.62 14.81
C GLU A 83 19.74 7.83 14.75
N GLY A 84 18.69 7.80 15.57
CA GLY A 84 17.65 8.83 15.65
C GLY A 84 16.53 8.72 14.59
N TYR A 85 16.56 7.73 13.71
CA TYR A 85 15.59 7.56 12.62
C TYR A 85 15.00 6.15 12.60
N VAL A 86 13.78 6.03 12.07
CA VAL A 86 13.11 4.75 11.84
C VAL A 86 12.75 4.68 10.36
N PHE A 87 13.33 3.72 9.64
CA PHE A 87 13.14 3.57 8.21
C PHE A 87 12.07 2.52 7.92
N PRO A 88 10.95 2.87 7.27
CA PRO A 88 9.99 1.90 6.79
C PRO A 88 10.58 1.14 5.60
N VAL A 89 10.44 -0.18 5.59
CA VAL A 89 10.92 -1.06 4.52
C VAL A 89 9.85 -2.09 4.18
N ASP A 90 9.64 -2.25 2.87
CA ASP A 90 8.68 -3.20 2.32
C ASP A 90 9.42 -4.45 1.84
N PHE A 91 9.15 -5.57 2.48
CA PHE A 91 9.70 -6.87 2.08
C PHE A 91 8.71 -7.57 1.16
N VAL A 92 9.04 -7.67 -0.12
CA VAL A 92 8.22 -8.36 -1.11
C VAL A 92 8.75 -9.78 -1.30
N ALA A 93 7.98 -10.76 -0.85
CA ALA A 93 8.28 -12.18 -1.01
C ALA A 93 7.47 -12.78 -2.16
N ALA A 94 8.10 -13.63 -2.96
CA ALA A 94 7.38 -14.46 -3.92
C ALA A 94 6.39 -15.36 -3.18
N ALA A 95 5.20 -15.57 -3.78
CA ALA A 95 4.22 -16.49 -3.23
C ALA A 95 4.75 -17.94 -3.34
N GLN A 96 5.30 -18.45 -2.24
CA GLN A 96 5.78 -19.83 -2.14
C GLN A 96 4.63 -20.80 -1.87
N ARG A 97 4.73 -22.00 -2.44
CA ARG A 97 3.88 -23.14 -2.11
C ARG A 97 4.29 -23.64 -0.72
N THR A 98 3.37 -23.72 0.23
CA THR A 98 3.58 -24.53 1.44
C THR A 98 3.60 -26.00 1.02
N GLU A 99 4.78 -26.52 0.67
CA GLU A 99 5.03 -27.95 0.62
C GLU A 99 5.32 -28.42 2.07
N PRO A 100 4.62 -29.44 2.58
CA PRO A 100 4.84 -29.93 3.93
C PRO A 100 6.02 -30.90 3.90
N SER A 101 7.25 -30.40 3.83
CA SER A 101 8.45 -31.04 4.37
C SER A 101 9.73 -30.39 3.84
N THR A 102 10.72 -30.36 4.74
CA THR A 102 12.13 -30.00 4.54
C THR A 102 12.46 -28.51 4.49
N ALA A 103 13.37 -28.14 5.39
CA ALA A 103 13.93 -26.81 5.55
C ALA A 103 14.63 -26.36 4.25
N PHE A 104 14.13 -25.28 3.65
CA PHE A 104 14.84 -24.59 2.58
C PHE A 104 15.47 -23.32 3.17
N TYR A 105 16.80 -23.32 3.18
CA TYR A 105 17.63 -22.14 3.45
C TYR A 105 17.12 -20.95 2.62
N LEU A 106 17.04 -19.79 3.26
CA LEU A 106 16.60 -18.52 2.66
C LEU A 106 17.52 -18.14 1.49
N SER A 107 17.19 -18.60 0.29
CA SER A 107 17.82 -18.11 -0.94
C SER A 107 17.08 -16.86 -1.42
N GLU A 108 17.82 -15.74 -1.38
CA GLU A 108 17.58 -14.48 -2.11
C GLU A 108 16.43 -13.58 -1.61
N VAL A 109 16.67 -12.91 -0.48
CA VAL A 109 15.98 -11.65 -0.16
C VAL A 109 16.60 -10.55 -1.03
N GLN A 110 15.91 -10.16 -2.10
CA GLN A 110 16.25 -8.95 -2.86
C GLN A 110 15.80 -7.74 -2.05
N LEU A 111 16.71 -7.14 -1.27
CA LEU A 111 16.45 -5.91 -0.52
C LEU A 111 16.49 -4.72 -1.48
N LYS A 112 15.34 -4.23 -1.94
CA LYS A 112 15.26 -3.00 -2.74
C LYS A 112 15.15 -1.81 -1.80
N LEU A 113 16.30 -1.28 -1.39
CA LEU A 113 16.39 -0.01 -0.67
C LEU A 113 15.99 1.13 -1.63
N ALA A 114 14.85 1.78 -1.39
CA ALA A 114 14.49 3.01 -2.07
C ALA A 114 15.37 4.15 -1.52
N LEU A 115 16.49 4.43 -2.18
CA LEU A 115 17.34 5.57 -1.88
C LEU A 115 16.73 6.85 -2.49
N PRO A 116 16.85 8.02 -1.85
CA PRO A 116 16.41 9.28 -2.43
C PRO A 116 17.15 9.54 -3.75
N THR A 117 16.39 9.94 -4.76
CA THR A 117 16.81 10.19 -6.15
C THR A 117 18.12 10.96 -6.23
N GLY A 118 19.19 10.32 -6.73
CA GLY A 118 20.51 10.93 -6.92
C GLY A 118 21.72 10.01 -6.72
N TYR A 119 21.54 8.80 -6.19
CA TYR A 119 22.63 7.82 -6.03
C TYR A 119 22.43 6.61 -6.95
N GLN A 120 23.39 6.32 -7.82
CA GLN A 120 23.35 5.17 -8.74
C GLN A 120 23.30 3.85 -7.97
N ASP A 121 22.55 2.89 -8.52
CA ASP A 121 22.29 1.55 -7.96
C ASP A 121 23.55 0.89 -7.41
N ALA A 122 23.71 0.89 -6.08
CA ALA A 122 24.82 0.20 -5.41
C ALA A 122 24.38 -1.21 -5.03
N VAL A 123 24.87 -2.21 -5.78
CA VAL A 123 24.77 -3.63 -5.42
C VAL A 123 25.87 -3.92 -4.39
N PHE A 124 25.52 -4.03 -3.11
CA PHE A 124 26.46 -4.44 -2.06
C PHE A 124 26.39 -5.97 -1.86
N PRO A 125 27.49 -6.72 -2.10
CA PRO A 125 27.57 -8.12 -1.72
C PRO A 125 27.70 -8.26 -0.18
N LEU A 126 26.89 -9.15 0.39
CA LEU A 126 26.85 -9.56 1.81
C LEU A 126 28.16 -10.26 2.25
N LEU A 127 29.26 -9.54 2.39
CA LEU A 127 30.56 -10.13 2.78
C LEU A 127 31.19 -9.56 4.06
N PHE A 128 30.50 -8.71 4.81
CA PHE A 128 31.02 -8.26 6.11
C PHE A 128 29.93 -8.28 7.18
N LEU A 129 29.81 -9.43 7.85
CA LEU A 129 29.33 -9.58 9.23
C LEU A 129 29.85 -10.92 9.76
N VAL A 130 31.12 -10.93 10.17
CA VAL A 130 31.66 -11.78 11.25
C VAL A 130 32.26 -10.83 12.27
#